data_AF-A0A1B9LJQ8-F1
#
_entry.id   AF-A0A1B9LJQ8-F1
#
_cell.length_a   1.000
_cell.length_b   1.000
_cell.length_c   1.000
_cell.angle_alpha   90.00
_cell.angle_beta   90.00
_cell.angle_gamma   90.00
#
_symmetry.space_group_name_H-M   'P 1'
#
loop_
_entity.id
_entity.type
_entity.pdbx_description
1 polymer ?
#
loop_
_entity_poly.entity_id
_entity_poly.type
_entity_poly.pdbx_seq_one_letter_code
_entity_poly.pdbx_strand_id
1 'polypeptide(L)'
;MKNFLFSSLLLMLLPYFTYASDIDLHKDSYYLLIKDRLSDEDDLLKSILDEFVTQNNEKISIAGCDLNHVETTKENINAILDNSNFYKDYDQELKKYHLSLNEFNRLYSIDESNLSEECRQLSYKYIIQLENNELMIPYKNLLSFYQRLSKEDENKIDNLKNNQQCFDSKKTDEMQWTNICYYKNMTILDVYNAMALIPDYVFREKIKEGKNFSHFYKDKEVKVDYIWDGTNKLEIIQYFAGGDTAYYFIYQGGKTKVISIYSAD
;
A
#
# COMPACT_ATOMS: atom_id res chain seq x y z
N MET A 1 58.73 17.73 20.64
CA MET A 1 58.89 16.26 20.78
C MET A 1 58.01 15.84 21.95
N LYS A 2 56.79 15.37 21.67
CA LYS A 2 56.36 13.96 21.53
C LYS A 2 55.99 13.31 22.88
N ASN A 3 54.74 12.80 22.91
CA ASN A 3 54.15 11.70 23.72
C ASN A 3 52.82 12.20 24.33
N PHE A 4 51.66 12.13 23.67
CA PHE A 4 50.93 10.97 23.14
C PHE A 4 50.77 9.83 24.15
N LEU A 5 49.79 10.00 25.05
CA LEU A 5 49.13 8.92 25.79
C LEU A 5 47.62 9.18 25.74
N PHE A 6 46.97 8.67 24.69
CA PHE A 6 45.56 8.30 24.71
C PHE A 6 45.45 7.03 23.87
N SER A 7 45.78 5.91 24.50
CA SER A 7 45.48 4.58 23.99
C SER A 7 44.27 4.04 24.76
N SER A 8 43.42 3.35 24.01
CA SER A 8 42.28 2.53 24.45
C SER A 8 41.10 3.26 25.12
N LEU A 9 40.24 3.86 24.31
CA LEU A 9 38.78 3.70 24.49
C LEU A 9 38.04 4.01 23.17
N LEU A 10 38.35 3.24 22.12
CA LEU A 10 37.47 3.15 20.95
C LEU A 10 36.87 1.73 20.96
N LEU A 11 36.03 1.49 21.96
CA LEU A 11 35.12 0.35 21.93
C LEU A 11 34.07 0.71 20.88
N MET A 12 34.13 -0.07 19.80
CA MET A 12 33.25 0.00 18.65
C MET A 12 31.80 0.18 19.07
N LEU A 13 31.28 1.41 18.90
CA LEU A 13 29.87 1.64 18.66
C LEU A 13 29.59 1.18 17.23
N LEU A 14 29.66 -0.15 17.01
CA LEU A 14 28.92 -0.75 15.92
C LEU A 14 27.45 -0.51 16.27
N PRO A 15 26.65 0.20 15.45
CA PRO A 15 25.23 0.05 15.56
C PRO A 15 24.97 -1.39 15.14
N TYR A 16 24.83 -2.28 16.13
CA TYR A 16 23.99 -3.43 15.95
C TYR A 16 22.61 -2.86 15.66
N PHE A 17 22.34 -2.57 14.38
CA PHE A 17 21.00 -2.57 13.85
C PHE A 17 20.52 -4.01 13.97
N THR A 18 20.16 -4.41 15.19
CA THR A 18 19.19 -5.46 15.37
C THR A 18 17.92 -4.92 14.75
N TYR A 19 17.71 -5.24 13.47
CA TYR A 19 16.39 -5.20 12.87
C TYR A 19 15.57 -6.22 13.65
N ALA A 20 14.99 -5.77 14.77
CA ALA A 20 13.90 -6.49 15.37
C ALA A 20 12.84 -6.57 14.27
N SER A 21 12.55 -7.78 13.80
CA SER A 21 11.41 -8.07 12.95
C SER A 21 10.17 -7.64 13.74
N ASP A 22 9.76 -6.39 13.54
CA ASP A 22 8.62 -5.75 14.18
C ASP A 22 7.29 -6.20 13.54
N ILE A 23 7.26 -7.47 13.17
CA ILE A 23 6.12 -8.16 12.59
C ILE A 23 5.39 -8.73 13.79
N ASP A 24 4.36 -8.00 14.23
CA ASP A 24 3.38 -8.55 15.17
C ASP A 24 2.66 -9.69 14.46
N LEU A 25 2.79 -10.89 15.02
CA LEU A 25 2.41 -12.15 14.40
C LEU A 25 0.89 -12.30 14.19
N HIS A 26 0.07 -11.38 14.73
CA HIS A 26 -1.38 -11.41 14.62
C HIS A 26 -1.96 -10.21 13.88
N LYS A 27 -1.10 -9.41 13.24
CA LYS A 27 -1.49 -8.13 12.65
C LYS A 27 -1.08 -8.04 11.17
N ASP A 28 -2.00 -7.56 10.35
CA ASP A 28 -1.69 -7.23 8.96
C ASP A 28 -0.67 -6.08 8.92
N SER A 29 0.36 -6.25 8.11
CA SER A 29 1.28 -5.20 7.69
C SER A 29 0.84 -4.68 6.32
N TYR A 30 1.04 -3.39 6.09
CA TYR A 30 0.55 -2.71 4.89
C TYR A 30 1.68 -2.12 4.09
N TYR A 31 1.58 -2.18 2.77
CA TYR A 31 2.67 -1.86 1.86
C TYR A 31 2.18 -1.01 0.68
N LEU A 32 2.97 0.00 0.32
CA LEU A 32 2.71 0.90 -0.80
C LEU A 32 3.87 0.90 -1.80
N LEU A 33 3.54 1.04 -3.08
CA LEU A 33 4.50 1.12 -4.16
C LEU A 33 5.45 2.33 -3.99
N ILE A 34 6.75 2.10 -4.13
CA ILE A 34 7.78 3.14 -4.16
C ILE A 34 7.85 3.70 -5.59
N LYS A 35 6.94 4.63 -5.89
CA LYS A 35 6.76 5.20 -7.25
C LYS A 35 8.03 5.82 -7.84
N ASP A 36 8.88 6.42 -7.00
CA ASP A 36 10.12 7.08 -7.41
C ASP A 36 11.17 6.14 -8.00
N ARG A 37 11.03 4.81 -7.81
CA ARG A 37 11.94 3.81 -8.39
C ARG A 37 11.47 3.34 -9.78
N LEU A 38 10.26 3.67 -10.19
CA LEU A 38 9.74 3.37 -11.53
C LEU A 38 10.08 4.50 -12.52
N SER A 39 10.29 4.13 -13.79
CA SER A 39 10.53 5.10 -14.86
C SER A 39 9.34 6.07 -15.00
N ASP A 40 9.62 7.33 -15.32
CA ASP A 40 8.59 8.34 -15.58
C ASP A 40 7.81 8.10 -16.88
N GLU A 41 8.33 7.26 -17.78
CA GLU A 41 7.66 6.93 -19.05
C GLU A 41 6.58 5.84 -18.92
N ASP A 42 6.41 5.26 -17.73
CA ASP A 42 5.55 4.09 -17.49
C ASP A 42 4.34 4.40 -16.59
N ASP A 43 3.58 5.46 -16.88
CA ASP A 43 2.38 5.83 -16.10
C ASP A 43 1.32 4.72 -16.05
N LEU A 44 1.16 3.97 -17.15
CA LEU A 44 0.28 2.81 -17.19
C LEU A 44 0.73 1.72 -16.20
N LEU A 45 2.04 1.49 -16.08
CA LEU A 45 2.61 0.51 -15.16
C LEU A 45 2.44 0.97 -13.71
N LYS A 46 2.72 2.25 -13.43
CA LYS A 46 2.48 2.86 -12.12
C LYS A 46 1.01 2.66 -11.73
N SER A 47 0.07 2.89 -12.64
CA SER A 47 -1.35 2.66 -12.39
C SER A 47 -1.72 1.20 -12.13
N ILE A 48 -1.11 0.24 -12.84
CA ILE A 48 -1.37 -1.20 -12.66
C ILE A 48 -0.80 -1.71 -11.33
N LEU A 49 0.30 -1.12 -10.87
CA LEU A 49 1.03 -1.59 -9.69
C LEU A 49 0.73 -0.77 -8.42
N ASP A 50 0.02 0.36 -8.52
CA ASP A 50 -0.40 1.21 -7.39
C ASP A 50 -1.51 0.54 -6.56
N GLU A 51 -1.22 -0.68 -6.15
CA GLU A 51 -2.10 -1.61 -5.46
C GLU A 51 -1.70 -1.69 -3.99
N PHE A 52 -2.71 -1.81 -3.13
CA PHE A 52 -2.49 -1.95 -1.71
C PHE A 52 -2.09 -3.39 -1.38
N VAL A 53 -0.89 -3.58 -0.84
CA VAL A 53 -0.39 -4.92 -0.49
C VAL A 53 -0.54 -5.15 1.01
N THR A 54 -1.20 -6.25 1.37
CA THR A 54 -1.37 -6.66 2.77
C THR A 54 -0.58 -7.92 3.03
N GLN A 55 0.18 -7.97 4.13
CA GLN A 55 0.94 -9.13 4.53
C GLN A 55 0.57 -9.52 5.95
N ASN A 56 0.35 -10.81 6.18
CA ASN A 56 0.43 -11.39 7.52
C ASN A 56 1.56 -12.43 7.54
N ASN A 57 1.64 -13.23 8.61
CA ASN A 57 2.72 -14.22 8.71
C ASN A 57 2.69 -15.29 7.62
N GLU A 58 1.50 -15.67 7.19
CA GLU A 58 1.28 -16.84 6.34
C GLU A 58 1.24 -16.46 4.87
N LYS A 59 0.74 -15.26 4.55
CA LYS A 59 0.53 -14.85 3.16
C LYS A 59 0.70 -13.36 2.90
N ILE A 60 0.92 -13.04 1.62
CA ILE A 60 0.77 -11.71 1.05
C ILE A 60 -0.45 -11.72 0.13
N SER A 61 -1.27 -10.67 0.24
CA SER A 61 -2.38 -10.41 -0.66
C SER A 61 -2.12 -9.12 -1.46
N ILE A 62 -2.26 -9.21 -2.78
CA ILE A 62 -2.13 -8.07 -3.72
C ILE A 62 -3.09 -8.28 -4.89
N ALA A 63 -3.89 -7.26 -5.23
CA ALA A 63 -4.74 -7.26 -6.43
C ALA A 63 -5.55 -8.57 -6.63
N GLY A 64 -6.11 -9.13 -5.55
CA GLY A 64 -6.88 -10.38 -5.58
C GLY A 64 -6.06 -11.67 -5.69
N CYS A 65 -4.72 -11.59 -5.64
CA CYS A 65 -3.82 -12.73 -5.50
C CYS A 65 -3.45 -12.96 -4.04
N ASP A 66 -3.53 -14.21 -3.58
CA ASP A 66 -2.96 -14.65 -2.31
C ASP A 66 -1.70 -15.50 -2.57
N LEU A 67 -0.57 -15.08 -2.01
CA LEU A 67 0.71 -15.79 -2.10
C LEU A 67 1.13 -16.28 -0.72
N ASN A 68 1.37 -17.58 -0.60
CA ASN A 68 1.74 -18.20 0.66
C ASN A 68 3.25 -18.08 0.90
N HIS A 69 3.61 -17.91 2.16
CA HIS A 69 4.99 -17.95 2.62
C HIS A 69 5.59 -19.32 2.31
N VAL A 70 6.76 -19.32 1.68
CA VAL A 70 7.54 -20.52 1.41
C VAL A 70 8.46 -20.77 2.60
N GLU A 71 8.15 -21.78 3.40
CA GLU A 71 8.98 -22.17 4.55
C GLU A 71 10.33 -22.73 4.08
N THR A 72 11.36 -21.87 4.03
CA THR A 72 12.68 -22.26 3.51
C THR A 72 13.81 -21.36 4.03
N THR A 73 15.07 -21.75 3.80
CA THR A 73 16.25 -20.95 4.17
C THR A 73 16.66 -20.00 3.05
N LYS A 74 17.52 -19.01 3.32
CA LYS A 74 18.01 -18.06 2.31
C LYS A 74 18.72 -18.75 1.14
N GLU A 75 19.56 -19.75 1.42
CA GLU A 75 20.26 -20.52 0.38
C GLU A 75 19.26 -21.20 -0.55
N ASN A 76 18.17 -21.71 0.01
CA ASN A 76 17.12 -22.36 -0.76
C ASN A 76 16.24 -21.35 -1.50
N ILE A 77 16.00 -20.13 -0.98
CA ILE A 77 15.36 -19.04 -1.74
C ILE A 77 16.15 -18.80 -3.03
N ASN A 78 17.47 -18.65 -2.90
CA ASN A 78 18.34 -18.41 -4.06
C ASN A 78 18.29 -19.55 -5.08
N ALA A 79 18.27 -20.81 -4.63
CA ALA A 79 18.11 -21.96 -5.51
C ALA A 79 16.74 -21.98 -6.22
N ILE A 80 15.65 -21.62 -5.54
CA ILE A 80 14.31 -21.52 -6.14
C ILE A 80 14.29 -20.44 -7.23
N LEU A 81 14.85 -19.26 -6.93
CA LEU A 81 14.92 -18.15 -7.88
C LEU A 81 15.77 -18.51 -9.11
N ASP A 82 16.91 -19.18 -8.92
CA ASP A 82 17.77 -19.66 -10.02
C ASP A 82 17.05 -20.65 -10.93
N ASN A 83 16.36 -21.65 -10.34
CA ASN A 83 15.54 -22.62 -11.08
C ASN A 83 14.39 -21.99 -11.86
N SER A 84 13.99 -20.76 -11.49
CA SER A 84 12.95 -20.00 -12.18
C SER A 84 13.48 -19.05 -13.26
N ASN A 85 14.79 -19.06 -13.54
CA ASN A 85 15.50 -18.09 -14.39
C ASN A 85 15.46 -16.63 -13.91
N PHE A 86 15.05 -16.37 -12.65
CA PHE A 86 14.89 -15.01 -12.12
C PHE A 86 16.16 -14.14 -12.32
N TYR A 87 17.34 -14.66 -11.99
CA TYR A 87 18.58 -13.90 -12.13
C TYR A 87 18.93 -13.55 -13.58
N LYS A 88 18.55 -14.43 -14.51
CA LYS A 88 18.76 -14.19 -15.94
C LYS A 88 17.78 -13.15 -16.47
N ASP A 89 16.52 -13.26 -16.07
CA ASP A 89 15.43 -12.43 -16.57
C ASP A 89 15.51 -11.00 -16.01
N TYR A 90 16.05 -10.83 -14.79
CA TYR A 90 16.13 -9.54 -14.08
C TYR A 90 17.56 -9.05 -13.81
N ASP A 91 18.59 -9.59 -14.48
CA ASP A 91 20.01 -9.23 -14.27
C ASP A 91 20.27 -7.71 -14.30
N GLN A 92 19.64 -7.01 -15.25
CA GLN A 92 19.80 -5.56 -15.40
C GLN A 92 19.18 -4.78 -14.25
N GLU A 93 17.97 -5.16 -13.82
CA GLU A 93 17.28 -4.50 -12.71
C GLU A 93 17.98 -4.78 -11.37
N LEU A 94 18.46 -6.01 -11.15
CA LEU A 94 19.25 -6.35 -9.96
C LEU A 94 20.51 -5.48 -9.87
N LYS A 95 21.23 -5.28 -10.99
CA LYS A 95 22.39 -4.38 -11.06
C LYS A 95 22.02 -2.92 -10.81
N LYS A 96 20.91 -2.45 -11.39
CA LYS A 96 20.40 -1.08 -11.23
C LYS A 96 20.16 -0.72 -9.75
N TYR A 97 19.59 -1.65 -8.98
CA TYR A 97 19.30 -1.45 -7.55
C TYR A 97 20.38 -1.96 -6.61
N HIS A 98 21.52 -2.43 -7.15
CA HIS A 98 22.63 -3.01 -6.38
C HIS A 98 22.23 -4.20 -5.50
N LEU A 99 21.25 -4.99 -5.95
CA LEU A 99 20.72 -6.12 -5.20
C LEU A 99 21.64 -7.36 -5.28
N SER A 100 21.82 -8.00 -4.13
CA SER A 100 22.65 -9.19 -3.93
C SER A 100 21.87 -10.33 -3.29
N LEU A 101 22.37 -11.56 -3.44
CA LEU A 101 21.73 -12.80 -2.97
C LEU A 101 21.46 -12.84 -1.45
N ASN A 102 22.17 -12.04 -0.65
CA ASN A 102 22.03 -12.02 0.80
C ASN A 102 20.86 -11.15 1.27
N GLU A 103 20.36 -10.26 0.41
CA GLU A 103 19.29 -9.32 0.73
C GLU A 103 17.90 -9.97 0.71
N PHE A 104 17.78 -11.21 0.22
CA PHE A 104 16.52 -11.93 0.18
C PHE A 104 16.26 -12.63 1.52
N ASN A 105 15.18 -12.23 2.19
CA ASN A 105 14.85 -12.67 3.53
C ASN A 105 13.72 -13.70 3.54
N ARG A 106 12.63 -13.45 2.81
CA ARG A 106 11.50 -14.39 2.65
C ARG A 106 11.04 -14.45 1.21
N LEU A 107 10.45 -15.59 0.86
CA LEU A 107 9.83 -15.82 -0.43
C LEU A 107 8.37 -16.17 -0.23
N TYR A 108 7.52 -15.55 -1.04
CA TYR A 108 6.10 -15.86 -1.15
C TYR A 108 5.85 -16.36 -2.56
N SER A 109 5.11 -17.44 -2.69
CA SER A 109 4.78 -18.02 -3.98
C SER A 109 3.28 -18.23 -4.11
N ILE A 110 2.80 -18.09 -5.32
CA ILE A 110 1.40 -18.30 -5.60
C ILE A 110 1.07 -19.80 -5.72
N ASP A 111 -0.09 -20.20 -5.19
CA ASP A 111 -0.65 -21.52 -5.47
C ASP A 111 -1.49 -21.43 -6.74
N GLU A 112 -0.92 -21.91 -7.86
CA GLU A 112 -1.54 -21.86 -9.18
C GLU A 112 -2.85 -22.67 -9.28
N SER A 113 -3.15 -23.53 -8.29
CA SER A 113 -4.33 -24.40 -8.34
C SER A 113 -5.67 -23.67 -8.18
N ASN A 114 -5.68 -22.48 -7.57
CA ASN A 114 -6.91 -21.76 -7.20
C ASN A 114 -6.85 -20.24 -7.50
N LEU A 115 -6.32 -19.86 -8.66
CA LEU A 115 -6.21 -18.44 -9.03
C LEU A 115 -7.53 -17.84 -9.53
N SER A 116 -7.86 -16.67 -9.00
CA SER A 116 -8.85 -15.78 -9.60
C SER A 116 -8.44 -15.40 -11.03
N GLU A 117 -9.41 -14.97 -11.85
CA GLU A 117 -9.12 -14.56 -13.23
C GLU A 117 -8.26 -13.29 -13.24
N GLU A 118 -8.57 -12.36 -12.33
CA GLU A 118 -7.82 -11.12 -12.11
C GLU A 118 -6.36 -11.42 -11.78
N CYS A 119 -6.13 -12.39 -10.89
CA CYS A 119 -4.77 -12.74 -10.49
C CYS A 119 -3.96 -13.39 -11.63
N ARG A 120 -4.60 -14.23 -12.46
CA ARG A 120 -3.92 -14.87 -13.60
C ARG A 120 -3.37 -13.86 -14.60
N GLN A 121 -4.03 -12.71 -14.75
CA GLN A 121 -3.59 -11.67 -15.69
C GLN A 121 -2.34 -10.92 -15.21
N LEU A 122 -2.10 -10.86 -13.90
CA LEU A 122 -0.97 -10.12 -13.32
C LEU A 122 0.35 -10.90 -13.33
N SER A 123 0.30 -12.23 -13.53
CA SER A 123 1.48 -13.11 -13.65
C SER A 123 2.45 -13.05 -12.45
N TYR A 124 1.95 -12.74 -11.24
CA TYR A 124 2.76 -12.76 -10.03
C TYR A 124 3.12 -14.20 -9.66
N LYS A 125 4.35 -14.60 -9.94
CA LYS A 125 4.85 -15.92 -9.53
C LYS A 125 5.42 -15.91 -8.12
N TYR A 126 6.16 -14.86 -7.80
CA TYR A 126 6.86 -14.70 -6.54
C TYR A 126 6.76 -13.27 -6.02
N ILE A 127 6.71 -13.13 -4.70
CA ILE A 127 7.03 -11.88 -4.01
C ILE A 127 8.19 -12.16 -3.07
N ILE A 128 9.22 -11.31 -3.12
CA ILE A 128 10.45 -11.48 -2.35
C ILE A 128 10.47 -10.39 -1.30
N GLN A 129 10.52 -10.76 -0.02
CA GLN A 129 10.75 -9.79 1.06
C GLN A 129 12.25 -9.63 1.26
N LEU A 130 12.71 -8.38 1.25
CA LEU A 130 14.10 -8.01 1.45
C LEU A 130 14.45 -7.88 2.96
N GLU A 131 15.74 -7.84 3.30
CA GLU A 131 16.22 -7.66 4.68
C GLU A 131 15.75 -6.34 5.32
N ASN A 132 15.56 -5.29 4.53
CA ASN A 132 15.03 -4.01 4.98
C ASN A 132 13.49 -4.01 5.14
N ASN A 133 12.85 -5.17 5.02
CA ASN A 133 11.40 -5.40 5.00
C ASN A 133 10.66 -4.81 3.79
N GLU A 134 11.31 -4.27 2.76
CA GLU A 134 10.62 -3.95 1.51
C GLU A 134 10.16 -5.24 0.81
N LEU A 135 9.04 -5.16 0.09
CA LEU A 135 8.63 -6.22 -0.81
C LEU A 135 9.10 -5.89 -2.22
N MET A 136 9.67 -6.88 -2.89
CA MET A 136 10.07 -6.82 -4.28
C MET A 136 9.18 -7.75 -5.09
N ILE A 137 8.50 -7.17 -6.07
CA ILE A 137 7.56 -7.86 -6.95
C ILE A 137 8.10 -7.80 -8.38
N PRO A 138 8.51 -8.94 -8.95
CA PRO A 138 8.87 -9.03 -10.36
C PRO A 138 7.61 -8.90 -11.22
N TYR A 139 7.61 -7.98 -12.18
CA TYR A 139 6.52 -7.82 -13.14
C TYR A 139 7.09 -7.57 -14.53
N LYS A 140 6.76 -8.46 -15.48
CA LYS A 140 7.34 -8.50 -16.82
C LYS A 140 8.87 -8.58 -16.79
N ASN A 141 9.56 -7.47 -17.05
CA ASN A 141 11.02 -7.35 -17.07
C ASN A 141 11.52 -6.29 -16.07
N LEU A 142 10.69 -5.90 -15.10
CA LEU A 142 10.97 -4.86 -14.11
C LEU A 142 10.84 -5.40 -12.69
N LEU A 143 11.58 -4.78 -11.76
CA LEU A 143 11.44 -5.03 -10.33
C LEU A 143 10.73 -3.85 -9.67
N SER A 144 9.57 -4.13 -9.07
CA SER A 144 8.75 -3.14 -8.37
C SER A 144 8.91 -3.30 -6.87
N PHE A 145 9.04 -2.19 -6.15
CA PHE A 145 9.34 -2.19 -4.73
C PHE A 145 8.20 -1.59 -3.95
N TYR A 146 7.85 -2.21 -2.83
CA TYR A 146 6.84 -1.71 -1.92
C TYR A 146 7.45 -1.52 -0.54
N GLN A 147 7.14 -0.38 0.06
CA GLN A 147 7.59 -0.02 1.39
C GLN A 147 6.48 -0.27 2.40
N ARG A 148 6.84 -0.88 3.53
CA ARG A 148 5.92 -1.04 4.67
C ARG A 148 5.52 0.33 5.21
N LEU A 149 4.24 0.51 5.51
CA LEU A 149 3.72 1.68 6.19
C LEU A 149 4.31 1.81 7.60
N SER A 150 4.29 3.03 8.12
CA SER A 150 4.64 3.28 9.52
C SER A 150 3.60 2.62 10.44
N LYS A 151 4.03 2.17 11.62
CA LYS A 151 3.10 1.61 12.63
C LYS A 151 1.90 2.51 12.94
N GLU A 152 2.11 3.83 12.93
CA GLU A 152 1.05 4.81 13.13
C GLU A 152 0.00 4.74 12.03
N ASP A 153 0.44 4.65 10.77
CA ASP A 153 -0.43 4.57 9.61
C ASP A 153 -1.11 3.19 9.50
N GLU A 154 -0.40 2.11 9.81
CA GLU A 154 -1.02 0.78 9.94
C GLU A 154 -2.16 0.82 10.96
N ASN A 155 -1.94 1.39 12.15
CA ASN A 155 -2.98 1.53 13.18
C ASN A 155 -4.19 2.36 12.70
N LYS A 156 -4.01 3.38 11.85
CA LYS A 156 -5.14 4.14 11.28
C LYS A 156 -6.00 3.26 10.39
N ILE A 157 -5.37 2.44 9.53
CA ILE A 157 -6.05 1.50 8.63
C ILE A 157 -6.76 0.41 9.44
N ASP A 158 -6.11 -0.16 10.45
CA ASP A 158 -6.74 -1.18 11.29
C ASP A 158 -7.92 -0.61 12.07
N ASN A 159 -7.78 0.61 12.61
CA ASN A 159 -8.87 1.28 13.30
C ASN A 159 -10.06 1.53 12.36
N LEU A 160 -9.79 1.94 11.10
CA LEU A 160 -10.80 2.08 10.06
C LEU A 160 -11.54 0.75 9.84
N LYS A 161 -10.82 -0.34 9.55
CA LYS A 161 -11.40 -1.67 9.31
C LYS A 161 -12.18 -2.20 10.52
N ASN A 162 -11.61 -2.13 11.71
CA ASN A 162 -12.20 -2.68 12.94
C ASN A 162 -13.47 -1.95 13.38
N ASN A 163 -13.64 -0.68 13.00
CA ASN A 163 -14.82 0.11 13.33
C ASN A 163 -15.81 0.26 12.18
N GLN A 164 -15.52 -0.34 11.03
CA GLN A 164 -16.33 -0.25 9.82
C GLN A 164 -17.53 -1.20 9.88
N GLN A 165 -18.68 -0.68 9.49
CA GLN A 165 -19.88 -1.44 9.19
C GLN A 165 -20.49 -0.91 7.90
N CYS A 166 -20.36 -1.66 6.82
CA CYS A 166 -20.93 -1.31 5.52
C CYS A 166 -22.25 -2.05 5.27
N PHE A 167 -23.13 -1.40 4.53
CA PHE A 167 -24.36 -1.97 4.01
C PHE A 167 -24.19 -2.23 2.51
N ASP A 168 -24.87 -3.25 2.00
CA ASP A 168 -24.75 -3.67 0.60
C ASP A 168 -24.92 -2.51 -0.38
N SER A 169 -24.07 -2.51 -1.41
CA SER A 169 -24.11 -1.56 -2.50
C SER A 169 -25.49 -1.57 -3.14
N LYS A 170 -26.14 -0.41 -3.24
CA LYS A 170 -27.41 -0.28 -3.95
C LYS A 170 -27.16 0.36 -5.30
N LYS A 171 -27.57 -0.33 -6.37
CA LYS A 171 -27.75 0.29 -7.68
C LYS A 171 -28.97 1.20 -7.57
N THR A 172 -28.76 2.51 -7.66
CA THR A 172 -29.82 3.52 -7.53
C THR A 172 -30.42 3.89 -8.89
N ASP A 173 -29.61 3.81 -9.95
CA ASP A 173 -30.01 3.99 -11.35
C ASP A 173 -29.09 3.16 -12.28
N GLU A 174 -29.34 3.14 -13.60
CA GLU A 174 -28.60 2.33 -14.57
C GLU A 174 -27.08 2.52 -14.51
N MET A 175 -26.61 3.72 -14.17
CA MET A 175 -25.20 4.15 -14.15
C MET A 175 -24.71 4.64 -12.77
N GLN A 176 -25.47 4.36 -11.70
CA GLN A 176 -25.13 4.83 -10.35
C GLN A 176 -25.10 3.73 -9.30
N TRP A 177 -24.02 3.71 -8.51
CA TRP A 177 -23.85 2.83 -7.37
C TRP A 177 -23.64 3.64 -6.10
N THR A 178 -24.34 3.25 -5.03
CA THR A 178 -24.20 3.87 -3.71
C THR A 178 -23.75 2.86 -2.67
N ASN A 179 -22.67 3.19 -1.96
CA ASN A 179 -22.16 2.45 -0.81
C ASN A 179 -22.33 3.27 0.47
N ILE A 180 -22.77 2.62 1.55
CA ILE A 180 -22.94 3.29 2.85
C ILE A 180 -22.17 2.53 3.91
N CYS A 181 -21.20 3.19 4.52
CA CYS A 181 -20.42 2.65 5.62
C CYS A 181 -20.53 3.54 6.85
N TYR A 182 -20.47 2.93 8.03
CA TYR A 182 -20.42 3.61 9.31
C TYR A 182 -19.13 3.23 10.02
N TYR A 183 -18.47 4.22 10.60
CA TYR A 183 -17.22 4.08 11.33
C TYR A 183 -17.44 4.53 12.77
N LYS A 184 -17.52 3.57 13.69
CA LYS A 184 -17.75 3.84 15.11
C LYS A 184 -16.50 4.48 15.75
N ASN A 185 -16.70 5.37 16.71
CA ASN A 185 -15.64 6.04 17.47
C ASN A 185 -14.59 6.78 16.63
N MET A 186 -14.94 7.16 15.39
CA MET A 186 -14.06 7.89 14.48
C MET A 186 -14.70 9.20 14.05
N THR A 187 -13.94 10.29 14.07
CA THR A 187 -14.31 11.58 13.49
C THR A 187 -14.19 11.57 11.96
N ILE A 188 -14.66 12.63 11.29
CA ILE A 188 -14.48 12.77 9.83
C ILE A 188 -13.01 12.72 9.45
N LEU A 189 -12.16 13.42 10.21
CA LEU A 189 -10.73 13.48 9.94
C LEU A 189 -10.05 12.12 10.17
N ASP A 190 -10.45 11.35 11.19
CA ASP A 190 -9.89 10.01 11.41
C ASP A 190 -10.19 9.09 10.23
N VAL A 191 -11.44 9.09 9.75
CA VAL A 191 -11.85 8.27 8.61
C VAL A 191 -11.15 8.74 7.34
N TYR A 192 -11.14 10.04 7.07
CA TYR A 192 -10.48 10.62 5.91
C TYR A 192 -8.99 10.28 5.86
N ASN A 193 -8.27 10.49 6.98
CA ASN A 193 -6.83 10.25 7.04
C ASN A 193 -6.48 8.77 6.85
N ALA A 194 -7.32 7.85 7.34
CA ALA A 194 -7.13 6.42 7.12
C ALA A 194 -7.41 6.02 5.66
N MET A 195 -8.50 6.53 5.07
CA MET A 195 -8.83 6.29 3.66
C MET A 195 -7.77 6.87 2.72
N ALA A 196 -7.17 8.02 3.05
CA ALA A 196 -6.09 8.66 2.28
C ALA A 196 -4.80 7.82 2.18
N LEU A 197 -4.64 6.81 3.04
CA LEU A 197 -3.51 5.87 2.97
C LEU A 197 -3.74 4.74 1.96
N ILE A 198 -4.98 4.54 1.51
CA ILE A 198 -5.37 3.46 0.62
C ILE A 198 -5.42 4.00 -0.82
N PRO A 199 -4.61 3.46 -1.77
CA PRO A 199 -4.47 3.95 -3.15
C PRO A 199 -5.77 4.11 -3.94
N ASP A 200 -6.77 3.29 -3.63
CA ASP A 200 -8.11 3.33 -4.23
C ASP A 200 -8.80 4.68 -4.08
N TYR A 201 -8.46 5.45 -3.03
CA TYR A 201 -9.02 6.78 -2.81
C TYR A 201 -8.07 7.87 -3.33
N VAL A 202 -8.61 8.85 -4.04
CA VAL A 202 -7.86 10.04 -4.50
C VAL A 202 -7.72 11.10 -3.38
N PHE A 203 -7.79 10.69 -2.11
CA PHE A 203 -7.65 11.59 -0.97
C PHE A 203 -6.16 11.84 -0.69
N ARG A 204 -5.64 13.02 -1.04
CA ARG A 204 -4.19 13.31 -0.92
C ARG A 204 -3.89 14.57 -0.14
N GLU A 205 -4.77 15.57 -0.21
CA GLU A 205 -4.58 16.80 0.54
C GLU A 205 -4.80 16.61 2.04
N LYS A 206 -3.96 17.29 2.83
CA LYS A 206 -4.20 17.45 4.27
C LYS A 206 -5.33 18.44 4.47
N ILE A 207 -6.52 17.92 4.75
CA ILE A 207 -7.70 18.75 4.97
C ILE A 207 -7.70 19.36 6.37
N LYS A 208 -8.33 20.53 6.48
CA LYS A 208 -8.63 21.18 7.76
C LYS A 208 -10.12 21.33 7.86
N GLU A 209 -10.64 21.02 9.04
CA GLU A 209 -12.06 21.13 9.35
C GLU A 209 -12.61 22.54 9.04
N GLY A 210 -13.78 22.59 8.40
CA GLY A 210 -14.46 23.83 8.03
C GLY A 210 -13.79 24.64 6.91
N LYS A 211 -12.76 24.12 6.23
CA LYS A 211 -12.08 24.82 5.14
C LYS A 211 -12.37 24.19 3.79
N ASN A 212 -13.10 24.92 2.96
CA ASN A 212 -13.41 24.50 1.60
C ASN A 212 -12.25 24.85 0.66
N PHE A 213 -11.94 23.95 -0.25
CA PHE A 213 -10.96 24.19 -1.30
C PHE A 213 -11.14 23.19 -2.44
N SER A 214 -10.43 23.45 -3.54
CA SER A 214 -10.38 22.58 -4.70
C SER A 214 -8.93 22.32 -5.08
N HIS A 215 -8.64 21.13 -5.59
CA HIS A 215 -7.33 20.78 -6.12
C HIS A 215 -7.46 19.97 -7.40
N PHE A 216 -6.53 20.14 -8.34
CA PHE A 216 -6.46 19.33 -9.56
C PHE A 216 -5.21 18.47 -9.52
N TYR A 217 -5.39 17.16 -9.47
CA TYR A 217 -4.30 16.19 -9.48
C TYR A 217 -4.01 15.78 -10.92
N LYS A 218 -2.92 16.31 -11.48
CA LYS A 218 -2.54 16.09 -12.87
C LYS A 218 -2.26 14.62 -13.19
N ASP A 219 -1.68 13.87 -12.26
CA ASP A 219 -1.28 12.47 -12.47
C ASP A 219 -2.46 11.50 -12.58
N LYS A 220 -3.63 11.85 -12.01
CA LYS A 220 -4.88 11.08 -12.15
C LYS A 220 -5.93 11.82 -12.99
N GLU A 221 -5.57 12.94 -13.60
CA GLU A 221 -6.45 13.84 -14.36
C GLU A 221 -7.79 14.12 -13.67
N VAL A 222 -7.76 14.36 -12.36
CA VAL A 222 -8.97 14.46 -11.52
C VAL A 222 -9.00 15.78 -10.77
N LYS A 223 -10.13 16.49 -10.87
CA LYS A 223 -10.42 17.64 -10.01
C LYS A 223 -11.14 17.15 -8.77
N VAL A 224 -10.71 17.61 -7.59
CA VAL A 224 -11.34 17.25 -6.31
C VAL A 224 -11.76 18.50 -5.58
N ASP A 225 -13.04 18.58 -5.25
CA ASP A 225 -13.64 19.66 -4.46
C ASP A 225 -13.94 19.16 -3.05
N TYR A 226 -13.53 19.92 -2.04
CA TYR A 226 -13.74 19.64 -0.63
C TYR A 226 -14.66 20.72 -0.06
N ILE A 227 -15.84 20.33 0.40
CA ILE A 227 -16.91 21.23 0.81
C ILE A 227 -17.39 20.84 2.22
N TRP A 228 -17.11 21.68 3.20
CA TRP A 228 -17.60 21.52 4.57
C TRP A 228 -18.94 22.23 4.75
N ASP A 229 -19.87 21.55 5.42
CA ASP A 229 -21.08 22.14 6.00
C ASP A 229 -20.96 22.04 7.53
N GLY A 230 -20.44 23.12 8.12
CA GLY A 230 -20.05 23.15 9.53
C GLY A 230 -18.87 22.21 9.83
N THR A 231 -18.86 21.66 11.04
CA THR A 231 -17.81 20.77 11.56
C THR A 231 -18.18 19.29 11.43
N ASN A 232 -19.44 18.99 11.19
CA ASN A 232 -19.99 17.64 11.24
C ASN A 232 -20.32 17.06 9.86
N LYS A 233 -20.08 17.78 8.77
CA LYS A 233 -20.25 17.27 7.41
C LYS A 233 -19.15 17.74 6.47
N LEU A 234 -18.68 16.80 5.66
CA LEU A 234 -17.73 17.03 4.58
C LEU A 234 -18.23 16.29 3.34
N GLU A 235 -18.35 17.01 2.25
CA GLU A 235 -18.55 16.49 0.91
C GLU A 235 -17.24 16.57 0.14
N ILE A 236 -16.86 15.46 -0.49
CA ILE A 236 -15.72 15.40 -1.41
C ILE A 236 -16.24 14.92 -2.76
N ILE A 237 -16.06 15.72 -3.81
CA ILE A 237 -16.48 15.35 -5.16
C ILE A 237 -15.23 15.23 -6.03
N GLN A 238 -15.08 14.09 -6.70
CA GLN A 238 -13.99 13.78 -7.62
C GLN A 238 -14.55 13.75 -9.04
N TYR A 239 -14.06 14.63 -9.90
CA TYR A 239 -14.49 14.75 -11.29
C TYR A 239 -13.46 14.11 -12.21
N PHE A 240 -13.86 13.05 -12.90
CA PHE A 240 -13.08 12.33 -13.90
C PHE A 240 -13.65 12.60 -15.30
N ALA A 241 -12.93 12.22 -16.35
CA ALA A 241 -13.40 12.40 -17.73
C ALA A 241 -14.62 11.52 -18.09
N GLY A 242 -14.89 10.46 -17.35
CA GLY A 242 -15.97 9.50 -17.60
C GLY A 242 -17.02 9.42 -16.48
N GLY A 243 -17.14 10.48 -15.67
CA GLY A 243 -18.10 10.55 -14.57
C GLY A 243 -17.53 11.17 -13.30
N ASP A 244 -18.26 11.02 -12.20
CA ASP A 244 -17.89 11.56 -10.89
C ASP A 244 -18.01 10.54 -9.77
N THR A 245 -17.25 10.79 -8.70
CA THR A 245 -17.42 10.07 -7.44
C THR A 245 -17.57 11.06 -6.30
N ALA A 246 -18.68 10.96 -5.57
CA ALA A 246 -18.99 11.81 -4.43
C ALA A 246 -18.91 11.03 -3.13
N TYR A 247 -18.28 11.62 -2.10
CA TYR A 247 -18.21 11.07 -0.75
C TYR A 247 -18.81 12.05 0.24
N TYR A 248 -19.82 11.61 0.98
CA TYR A 248 -20.47 12.38 2.04
C TYR A 248 -20.12 11.81 3.40
N PHE A 249 -19.27 12.53 4.13
CA PHE A 249 -18.92 12.26 5.51
C PHE A 249 -19.88 13.01 6.43
N ILE A 250 -20.53 12.30 7.34
CA ILE A 250 -21.51 12.86 8.28
C ILE A 250 -21.19 12.34 9.68
N TYR A 251 -20.72 13.22 10.55
CA TYR A 251 -20.45 12.91 11.95
C TYR A 251 -21.71 13.01 12.81
N GLN A 252 -21.96 11.97 13.60
CA GLN A 252 -23.15 11.85 14.45
C GLN A 252 -22.76 11.37 15.85
N GLY A 253 -22.03 12.18 16.61
CA GLY A 253 -21.81 11.98 18.05
C GLY A 253 -21.18 10.63 18.39
N GLY A 254 -19.92 10.42 18.01
CA GLY A 254 -19.17 9.19 18.25
C GLY A 254 -19.21 8.18 17.09
N LYS A 255 -19.72 8.57 15.93
CA LYS A 255 -19.63 7.77 14.69
C LYS A 255 -19.61 8.67 13.47
N THR A 256 -18.94 8.23 12.41
CA THR A 256 -18.97 8.88 11.09
C THR A 256 -19.66 7.97 10.09
N LYS A 257 -20.68 8.47 9.40
CA LYS A 257 -21.28 7.82 8.25
C LYS A 257 -20.58 8.34 6.99
N VAL A 258 -20.19 7.44 6.09
CA VAL A 258 -19.71 7.77 4.75
C VAL A 258 -20.67 7.19 3.73
N ILE A 259 -21.16 8.04 2.83
CA ILE A 259 -21.93 7.64 1.66
C ILE A 259 -21.04 7.89 0.45
N SER A 260 -20.70 6.84 -0.28
CA SER A 260 -19.97 6.95 -1.55
C SER A 260 -20.95 6.75 -2.69
N ILE A 261 -20.96 7.64 -3.65
CA ILE A 261 -21.77 7.59 -4.86
C ILE A 261 -20.82 7.57 -6.05
N TYR A 262 -20.94 6.57 -6.91
CA TYR A 262 -20.17 6.44 -8.14
C TYR A 262 -21.14 6.63 -9.31
N SER A 263 -20.90 7.66 -10.12
CA SER A 263 -21.71 8.01 -11.28
C SER A 263 -20.86 7.89 -12.53
N ALA A 264 -21.28 7.07 -13.49
CA ALA A 264 -20.67 7.04 -14.83
C ALA A 264 -21.45 7.97 -15.78
N ASP A 265 -20.72 8.66 -16.66
CA ASP A 265 -21.29 9.47 -17.75
C ASP A 265 -21.69 8.64 -18.98
#